data_AF-A0AAP2ZAK1-F1
#
_entry.id   AF-A0AAP2ZAK1-F1
#
_cell.length_a   1.000
_cell.length_b   1.000
_cell.length_c   1.000
_cell.angle_alpha   90.00
_cell.angle_beta   90.00
_cell.angle_gamma   90.00
#
_symmetry.space_group_name_H-M   'P 1'
#
loop_
_entity.id
_entity.type
_entity.pdbx_description
1 polymer ?
#
loop_
_entity_poly.entity_id
_entity_poly.type
_entity_poly.pdbx_seq_one_letter_code
_entity_poly.pdbx_strand_id
1 'polypeptide(L)'
;MKDLLVQENLESIKSKLRGRTKGSFVSYREVNQKPEQTGEGRKILFSDGQRVRAESKIINVREGEIRCNALTPVNRPHPKESPKENGFKYVDATQCGNYHIKLMGIEHSYRLFTDVLKAVLEHREPARNELDVLKHIIWTEVQDLDLNQQSDFEKRIGEGILRSKCNEIQVRYCQFPPTDPEQLQTRFNQSTGSRRRYQGLQGYVESAAEFYRKRGEKSVTNRFDQYFDFQDQATDIEVVKQTVKQKVAKQGDA
;
A
#
# COMPACT_ATOMS: atom_id res chain seq x y z
N MET A 1 3.22 22.51 -14.62
CA MET A 1 2.32 22.41 -13.45
C MET A 1 3.13 22.00 -12.22
N LYS A 2 2.83 22.58 -11.07
CA LYS A 2 3.49 22.39 -9.77
C LYS A 2 2.63 21.56 -8.82
N ASP A 3 3.25 20.95 -7.82
CA ASP A 3 2.57 20.32 -6.70
C ASP A 3 2.16 21.37 -5.67
N LEU A 4 1.24 21.02 -4.78
CA LEU A 4 0.79 21.87 -3.71
C LEU A 4 1.34 21.40 -2.37
N LEU A 5 1.78 22.34 -1.54
CA LEU A 5 2.04 22.16 -0.13
C LEU A 5 1.05 22.98 0.68
N VAL A 6 0.32 22.32 1.55
CA VAL A 6 -0.63 22.91 2.49
C VAL A 6 -0.03 22.79 3.87
N GLN A 7 -0.04 23.86 4.65
CA GLN A 7 0.42 23.84 6.04
C GLN A 7 -0.79 23.86 6.99
N GLU A 8 -0.90 22.86 7.85
CA GLU A 8 -1.98 22.68 8.81
C GLU A 8 -1.45 22.12 10.14
N ASN A 9 -2.23 22.21 11.21
CA ASN A 9 -1.84 21.54 12.45
C ASN A 9 -1.88 20.00 12.31
N LEU A 10 -1.06 19.32 13.11
CA LEU A 10 -0.89 17.87 13.04
C LEU A 10 -2.20 17.10 13.28
N GLU A 11 -3.06 17.58 14.19
CA GLU A 11 -4.32 16.90 14.53
C GLU A 11 -5.34 16.95 13.39
N SER A 12 -5.39 18.07 12.64
CA SER A 12 -6.21 18.19 11.42
C SER A 12 -5.77 17.18 10.35
N ILE A 13 -4.45 17.06 10.14
CA ILE A 13 -3.89 16.09 9.20
C ILE A 13 -4.24 14.65 9.62
N LYS A 14 -4.09 14.32 10.90
CA LYS A 14 -4.47 12.99 11.44
C LYS A 14 -5.96 12.69 11.28
N SER A 15 -6.83 13.67 11.52
CA SER A 15 -8.27 13.52 11.33
C SER A 15 -8.60 13.17 9.87
N LYS A 16 -7.97 13.86 8.91
CA LYS A 16 -8.14 13.59 7.47
C LYS A 16 -7.61 12.21 7.04
N LEU A 17 -6.57 11.70 7.70
CA LEU A 17 -6.01 10.36 7.48
C LEU A 17 -6.90 9.24 8.04
N ARG A 18 -7.49 9.42 9.23
CA ARG A 18 -8.28 8.39 9.92
C ARG A 18 -9.60 8.04 9.23
N GLY A 19 -10.21 9.00 8.54
CA GLY A 19 -11.61 8.88 8.12
C GLY A 19 -11.89 8.12 6.82
N ARG A 20 -10.90 7.55 6.09
CA ARG A 20 -11.07 7.35 4.64
C ARG A 20 -10.41 6.10 4.05
N THR A 21 -11.25 5.18 3.55
CA THR A 21 -10.91 3.98 2.77
C THR A 21 -10.80 4.29 1.26
N LYS A 22 -10.15 3.39 0.49
CA LYS A 22 -10.01 3.45 -0.98
C LYS A 22 -11.37 3.81 -1.63
N GLY A 23 -11.41 4.89 -2.43
CA GLY A 23 -12.62 5.37 -3.12
C GLY A 23 -13.23 6.66 -2.54
N SER A 24 -12.73 7.13 -1.39
CA SER A 24 -13.13 8.42 -0.82
C SER A 24 -12.22 9.58 -1.28
N PHE A 25 -12.78 10.77 -1.46
CA PHE A 25 -12.07 11.97 -1.94
C PHE A 25 -11.99 13.04 -0.87
N VAL A 26 -10.80 13.52 -0.49
CA VAL A 26 -10.63 14.60 0.50
C VAL A 26 -10.80 15.96 -0.15
N SER A 27 -11.72 16.76 0.37
CA SER A 27 -11.87 18.18 0.03
C SER A 27 -11.05 19.03 0.99
N TYR A 28 -10.15 19.85 0.45
CA TYR A 28 -9.47 20.91 1.16
C TYR A 28 -10.11 22.25 0.76
N ARG A 29 -10.68 22.96 1.74
CA ARG A 29 -11.52 24.16 1.53
C ARG A 29 -10.92 25.45 2.11
N GLU A 30 -9.75 25.37 2.73
CA GLU A 30 -9.04 26.54 3.30
C GLU A 30 -8.16 27.20 2.24
N VAL A 31 -8.68 27.31 1.03
CA VAL A 31 -7.97 27.79 -0.16
C VAL A 31 -8.50 29.18 -0.47
N ASN A 32 -7.70 30.23 -0.25
CA ASN A 32 -8.18 31.61 -0.44
C ASN A 32 -8.33 31.99 -1.93
N GLN A 33 -7.67 31.27 -2.84
CA GLN A 33 -7.67 31.54 -4.29
C GLN A 33 -7.54 30.25 -5.10
N LYS A 34 -8.12 30.19 -6.30
CA LYS A 34 -7.95 29.02 -7.18
C LYS A 34 -6.46 28.80 -7.50
N PRO A 35 -5.89 27.60 -7.25
CA PRO A 35 -4.49 27.36 -7.55
C PRO A 35 -4.27 27.17 -9.06
N GLU A 36 -3.87 28.22 -9.76
CA GLU A 36 -3.70 28.23 -11.22
C GLU A 36 -2.48 27.46 -11.74
N GLN A 37 -1.41 27.34 -10.94
CA GLN A 37 -0.20 26.62 -11.35
C GLN A 37 -0.23 25.11 -11.06
N THR A 38 -1.35 24.59 -10.55
CA THR A 38 -1.55 23.14 -10.29
C THR A 38 -2.75 22.62 -11.08
N GLY A 39 -2.94 21.31 -11.08
CA GLY A 39 -4.05 20.69 -11.80
C GLY A 39 -4.29 19.24 -11.38
N GLU A 40 -5.27 18.62 -12.01
CA GLU A 40 -5.59 17.21 -11.80
C GLU A 40 -4.35 16.32 -12.06
N GLY A 41 -4.20 15.26 -11.26
CA GLY A 41 -3.05 14.36 -11.30
C GLY A 41 -1.79 14.85 -10.59
N ARG A 42 -1.67 16.14 -10.25
CA ARG A 42 -0.55 16.67 -9.43
C ARG A 42 -0.66 16.24 -7.97
N LYS A 43 0.45 16.32 -7.24
CA LYS A 43 0.47 16.00 -5.80
C LYS A 43 -0.03 17.18 -4.98
N ILE A 44 -0.75 16.86 -3.91
CA ILE A 44 -1.01 17.76 -2.79
C ILE A 44 -0.38 17.16 -1.54
N LEU A 45 0.36 17.97 -0.82
CA LEU A 45 1.15 17.61 0.35
C LEU A 45 0.61 18.39 1.54
N PHE A 46 0.48 17.77 2.70
CA PHE A 46 0.06 18.42 3.94
C PHE A 46 1.21 18.39 4.93
N SER A 47 1.54 19.52 5.52
CA SER A 47 2.66 19.69 6.42
C SER A 47 2.27 20.35 7.73
N ASP A 48 2.93 19.98 8.82
CA ASP A 48 2.80 20.63 10.12
C ASP A 48 3.71 21.85 10.32
N GLY A 49 4.40 22.30 9.25
CA GLY A 49 5.39 23.38 9.32
C GLY A 49 6.80 22.92 9.71
N GLN A 50 6.96 21.69 10.18
CA GLN A 50 8.27 21.06 10.40
C GLN A 50 8.55 19.97 9.37
N ARG A 51 7.53 19.18 9.00
CA ARG A 51 7.63 18.06 8.07
C ARG A 51 6.34 17.92 7.26
N VAL A 52 6.43 17.32 6.08
CA VAL A 52 5.26 16.88 5.30
C VAL A 52 4.74 15.59 5.90
N ARG A 53 3.49 15.58 6.35
CA ARG A 53 2.83 14.50 7.10
C ARG A 53 1.81 13.67 6.30
N ALA A 54 1.29 14.21 5.19
CA ALA A 54 0.43 13.46 4.29
C ALA A 54 0.64 13.88 2.84
N GLU A 55 0.33 12.99 1.89
CA GLU A 55 0.27 13.31 0.47
C GLU A 55 -0.94 12.67 -0.20
N SER A 56 -1.37 13.24 -1.32
CA SER A 56 -2.38 12.66 -2.20
C SER A 56 -2.22 13.17 -3.63
N LYS A 57 -3.04 12.67 -4.54
CA LYS A 57 -3.17 13.17 -5.91
C LYS A 57 -4.45 13.99 -6.04
N ILE A 58 -4.33 15.17 -6.62
CA ILE A 58 -5.44 16.08 -6.92
C ILE A 58 -6.34 15.41 -7.98
N ILE A 59 -7.63 15.41 -7.69
CA ILE A 59 -8.70 14.94 -8.59
C ILE A 59 -9.32 16.12 -9.30
N ASN A 60 -9.53 17.25 -8.62
CA ASN A 60 -10.18 18.42 -9.20
C ASN A 60 -9.81 19.70 -8.44
N VAL A 61 -9.75 20.82 -9.15
CA VAL A 61 -9.46 22.15 -8.58
C VAL A 61 -10.60 23.11 -8.94
N ARG A 62 -11.19 23.73 -7.92
CA ARG A 62 -12.22 24.77 -8.05
C ARG A 62 -11.81 25.99 -7.23
N GLU A 63 -12.50 27.10 -7.46
CA GLU A 63 -12.37 28.26 -6.58
C GLU A 63 -12.80 27.88 -5.16
N GLY A 64 -11.92 28.11 -4.18
CA GLY A 64 -12.16 27.76 -2.77
C GLY A 64 -12.12 26.27 -2.41
N GLU A 65 -11.90 25.35 -3.36
CA GLU A 65 -11.88 23.90 -3.07
C GLU A 65 -10.88 23.13 -3.93
N ILE A 66 -10.05 22.30 -3.28
CA ILE A 66 -9.24 21.28 -3.94
C ILE A 66 -9.73 19.90 -3.51
N ARG A 67 -10.08 19.04 -4.47
CA ARG A 67 -10.42 17.64 -4.23
C ARG A 67 -9.23 16.76 -4.54
N CYS A 68 -8.93 15.81 -3.67
CA CYS A 68 -7.85 14.85 -3.85
C CYS A 68 -8.29 13.43 -3.45
N ASN A 69 -7.53 12.42 -3.85
CA ASN A 69 -7.75 11.05 -3.42
C ASN A 69 -7.58 10.91 -1.90
N ALA A 70 -7.93 9.75 -1.34
CA ALA A 70 -7.60 9.40 0.04
C ALA A 70 -6.12 9.70 0.34
N LEU A 71 -5.87 10.35 1.48
CA LEU A 71 -4.54 10.74 1.90
C LEU A 71 -3.68 9.50 2.20
N THR A 72 -2.42 9.57 1.83
CA THR A 72 -1.38 8.63 2.22
C THR A 72 -0.48 9.32 3.25
N PRO A 73 -0.24 8.74 4.44
CA PRO A 73 0.66 9.31 5.41
C PRO A 73 2.09 9.31 4.87
N VAL A 74 2.82 10.40 5.12
CA VAL A 74 4.24 10.53 4.78
C VAL A 74 4.98 11.24 5.93
N ASN A 75 6.31 11.26 5.93
CA ASN A 75 7.05 12.06 6.92
C ASN A 75 8.32 12.68 6.33
N ARG A 76 8.12 13.45 5.27
CA ARG A 76 9.19 14.00 4.45
C ARG A 76 9.69 15.35 5.00
N PRO A 77 10.97 15.71 4.84
CA PRO A 77 11.45 17.06 5.11
C PRO A 77 10.52 18.16 4.58
N HIS A 78 10.29 19.19 5.39
CA HIS A 78 9.61 20.39 4.91
C HIS A 78 10.53 21.10 3.92
N PRO A 79 10.05 21.52 2.73
CA PRO A 79 10.87 22.31 1.83
C PRO A 79 11.28 23.62 2.52
N LYS A 80 12.54 24.05 2.37
CA LYS A 80 13.17 25.15 3.14
C LYS A 80 12.45 26.51 3.08
N GLU A 81 11.47 26.67 2.19
CA GLU A 81 10.76 27.92 1.96
C GLU A 81 9.28 27.79 2.30
N SER A 82 8.81 28.54 3.29
CA SER A 82 7.40 28.65 3.67
C SER A 82 6.88 30.06 3.39
N PRO A 83 5.80 30.22 2.61
CA PRO A 83 4.99 31.42 2.72
C PRO A 83 3.52 31.12 3.03
N LYS A 84 2.98 31.95 3.93
CA LYS A 84 1.64 31.93 4.53
C LYS A 84 0.83 33.09 3.95
N GLU A 85 0.17 32.92 2.80
CA GLU A 85 -0.81 33.93 2.35
C GLU A 85 -2.09 33.31 1.77
N ASN A 86 -1.99 32.21 1.02
CA ASN A 86 -3.11 31.67 0.24
C ASN A 86 -3.64 30.29 0.71
N GLY A 87 -3.18 29.80 1.86
CA GLY A 87 -3.50 28.45 2.37
C GLY A 87 -2.70 27.30 1.72
N PHE A 88 -1.97 27.58 0.63
CA PHE A 88 -1.09 26.63 -0.04
C PHE A 88 0.12 27.31 -0.67
N LYS A 89 1.15 26.51 -1.00
CA LYS A 89 2.34 26.90 -1.77
C LYS A 89 2.53 25.96 -2.96
N TYR A 90 3.00 26.50 -4.08
CA TYR A 90 3.54 25.68 -5.15
C TYR A 90 4.92 25.14 -4.78
N VAL A 91 5.06 23.82 -4.86
CA VAL A 91 6.32 23.12 -4.61
C VAL A 91 6.59 22.12 -5.73
N ASP A 92 7.83 21.66 -5.80
CA ASP A 92 8.10 20.37 -6.43
C ASP A 92 8.17 19.33 -5.32
N ALA A 93 7.32 18.29 -5.35
CA ALA A 93 7.30 17.27 -4.30
C ALA A 93 8.64 16.53 -4.13
N THR A 94 9.57 16.64 -5.10
CA THR A 94 10.96 16.16 -4.98
C THR A 94 11.79 16.96 -3.98
N GLN A 95 11.46 18.23 -3.74
CA GLN A 95 12.13 19.10 -2.75
C GLN A 95 11.86 18.68 -1.31
N CYS A 96 10.87 17.81 -1.09
CA CYS A 96 10.56 17.27 0.23
C CYS A 96 11.45 16.08 0.61
N GLY A 97 12.48 15.74 -0.16
CA GLY A 97 13.43 14.66 0.17
C GLY A 97 12.87 13.24 0.01
N ASN A 98 13.69 12.27 0.42
CA ASN A 98 13.42 10.84 0.32
C ASN A 98 13.27 10.20 1.71
N TYR A 99 12.74 8.97 1.75
CA TYR A 99 12.83 8.08 2.90
C TYR A 99 14.22 7.45 2.94
N HIS A 100 14.86 7.45 4.10
CA HIS A 100 16.11 6.78 4.31
C HIS A 100 15.87 5.58 5.22
N ILE A 101 16.37 4.41 4.83
CA ILE A 101 16.29 3.19 5.63
C ILE A 101 17.66 2.52 5.64
N LYS A 102 18.08 2.05 6.81
CA LYS A 102 19.23 1.17 6.92
C LYS A 102 18.76 -0.27 6.73
N LEU A 103 19.37 -1.02 5.82
CA LEU A 103 19.11 -2.44 5.63
C LEU A 103 20.45 -3.16 5.65
N MET A 104 20.60 -4.11 6.58
CA MET A 104 21.85 -4.90 6.70
C MET A 104 23.11 -4.04 6.81
N GLY A 105 23.03 -2.87 7.44
CA GLY A 105 24.17 -1.96 7.59
C GLY A 105 24.34 -0.92 6.47
N ILE A 106 23.62 -1.05 5.36
CA ILE A 106 23.70 -0.18 4.18
C ILE A 106 22.53 0.81 4.19
N GLU A 107 22.81 2.08 3.90
CA GLU A 107 21.76 3.11 3.79
C GLU A 107 21.15 3.12 2.39
N HIS A 108 19.82 3.07 2.32
CA HIS A 108 19.04 3.11 1.09
C HIS A 108 18.09 4.30 1.12
N SER A 109 17.91 4.94 -0.05
CA SER A 109 17.03 6.10 -0.20
C SER A 109 15.88 5.76 -1.15
N TYR A 110 14.64 5.92 -0.68
CA TYR A 110 13.42 5.59 -1.41
C TYR A 110 12.49 6.79 -1.50
N ARG A 111 11.81 6.97 -2.63
CA ARG A 111 10.87 8.08 -2.80
C ARG A 111 9.49 7.79 -2.20
N LEU A 112 9.05 6.53 -2.21
CA LEU A 112 7.72 6.12 -1.77
C LEU A 112 7.81 5.17 -0.58
N PHE A 113 6.88 5.29 0.37
CA PHE A 113 6.76 4.35 1.48
C PHE A 113 6.55 2.90 1.01
N THR A 114 5.81 2.70 -0.09
CA THR A 114 5.64 1.36 -0.70
C THR A 114 6.97 0.74 -1.13
N ASP A 115 7.93 1.55 -1.59
CA ASP A 115 9.24 1.05 -2.03
C ASP A 115 10.10 0.68 -0.83
N VAL A 116 9.99 1.42 0.28
CA VAL A 116 10.58 1.04 1.57
C VAL A 116 10.03 -0.32 2.02
N LEU A 117 8.71 -0.54 1.96
CA LEU A 117 8.11 -1.82 2.34
C LEU A 117 8.60 -2.97 1.46
N LYS A 118 8.69 -2.77 0.14
CA LYS A 118 9.26 -3.77 -0.78
C LYS A 118 10.70 -4.11 -0.45
N ALA A 119 11.52 -3.09 -0.16
CA ALA A 119 12.91 -3.29 0.22
C ALA A 119 13.05 -4.11 1.51
N VAL A 120 12.26 -3.78 2.54
CA VAL A 120 12.24 -4.56 3.78
C VAL A 120 11.80 -5.99 3.52
N LEU A 121 10.69 -6.21 2.81
CA LEU A 121 10.20 -7.55 2.48
C LEU A 121 11.21 -8.33 1.65
N GLU A 122 11.95 -7.69 0.76
CA GLU A 122 12.99 -8.33 -0.02
C GLU A 122 14.15 -8.82 0.84
N HIS A 123 14.65 -7.97 1.75
CA HIS A 123 15.90 -8.19 2.48
C HIS A 123 15.69 -8.86 3.86
N ARG A 124 14.46 -8.91 4.37
CA ARG A 124 14.12 -9.43 5.69
C ARG A 124 12.98 -10.45 5.58
N GLU A 125 13.32 -11.72 5.42
CA GLU A 125 12.34 -12.81 5.31
C GLU A 125 11.31 -12.84 6.46
N PRO A 126 11.69 -12.68 7.75
CA PRO A 126 10.71 -12.72 8.85
C PRO A 126 9.61 -11.65 8.72
N ALA A 127 9.92 -10.51 8.10
CA ALA A 127 8.95 -9.44 7.85
C ALA A 127 7.88 -9.84 6.82
N ARG A 128 8.12 -10.88 6.01
CA ARG A 128 7.13 -11.42 5.07
C ARG A 128 6.02 -12.20 5.78
N ASN A 129 6.35 -12.83 6.91
CA ASN A 129 5.42 -13.68 7.67
C ASN A 129 4.71 -12.85 8.74
N GLU A 130 5.46 -12.03 9.46
CA GLU A 130 4.97 -11.35 10.66
C GLU A 130 4.83 -9.85 10.44
N LEU A 131 3.60 -9.34 10.54
CA LEU A 131 3.33 -7.91 10.41
C LEU A 131 4.03 -7.10 11.51
N ASP A 132 4.14 -7.67 12.71
CA ASP A 132 4.77 -6.99 13.85
C ASP A 132 6.28 -6.85 13.67
N VAL A 133 6.93 -7.84 13.02
CA VAL A 133 8.34 -7.71 12.64
C VAL A 133 8.53 -6.65 11.57
N LEU A 134 7.67 -6.63 10.53
CA LEU A 134 7.67 -5.57 9.53
C LEU A 134 7.45 -4.20 10.17
N LYS A 135 6.48 -4.10 11.10
CA LYS A 135 6.21 -2.91 11.91
C LYS A 135 7.48 -2.49 12.62
N HIS A 136 8.12 -3.40 13.35
CA HIS A 136 9.32 -3.12 14.14
C HIS A 136 10.53 -2.70 13.29
N ILE A 137 10.75 -3.27 12.10
CA ILE A 137 11.85 -2.87 11.22
C ILE A 137 11.61 -1.46 10.66
N ILE A 138 10.40 -1.20 10.16
CA ILE A 138 10.00 0.16 9.79
C ILE A 138 10.12 1.09 10.99
N TRP A 139 9.86 0.56 12.19
CA TRP A 139 9.90 1.27 13.44
C TRP A 139 11.33 1.69 13.86
N THR A 140 12.34 0.89 13.54
CA THR A 140 13.69 1.08 14.09
C THR A 140 14.68 1.55 13.04
N GLU A 141 14.48 1.20 11.77
CA GLU A 141 15.49 1.38 10.72
C GLU A 141 15.15 2.50 9.73
N VAL A 142 13.89 2.96 9.67
CA VAL A 142 13.50 4.09 8.81
C VAL A 142 13.81 5.38 9.54
N GLN A 143 14.90 6.03 9.11
CA GLN A 143 15.29 7.33 9.62
C GLN A 143 14.21 8.36 9.31
N ASP A 144 14.23 9.48 10.05
CA ASP A 144 13.29 10.59 9.92
C ASP A 144 11.85 10.29 10.36
N LEU A 145 11.49 9.04 10.63
CA LEU A 145 10.42 8.71 11.55
C LEU A 145 11.06 8.67 12.95
N ASP A 146 10.83 9.69 13.80
CA ASP A 146 11.27 9.61 15.20
C ASP A 146 10.34 8.65 15.94
N LEU A 147 10.87 7.49 16.24
CA LEU A 147 10.11 6.29 16.50
C LEU A 147 10.41 5.73 17.89
N ASN A 148 10.84 6.55 18.82
CA ASN A 148 11.03 6.07 20.19
C ASN A 148 9.71 5.88 20.98
N GLN A 149 8.54 6.09 20.35
CA GLN A 149 7.21 5.93 20.98
C GLN A 149 6.21 5.17 20.09
N GLN A 150 5.70 4.03 20.58
CA GLN A 150 4.71 3.19 19.88
C GLN A 150 3.43 3.95 19.54
N SER A 151 2.96 4.79 20.46
CA SER A 151 1.76 5.62 20.28
C SER A 151 1.92 6.61 19.12
N ASP A 152 3.14 7.05 18.84
CA ASP A 152 3.47 7.91 17.71
C ASP A 152 3.52 7.13 16.40
N PHE A 153 4.10 5.93 16.38
CA PHE A 153 4.06 5.06 15.20
C PHE A 153 2.60 4.77 14.76
N GLU A 154 1.75 4.37 15.70
CA GLU A 154 0.34 4.03 15.45
C GLU A 154 -0.49 5.25 15.03
N LYS A 155 -0.13 6.45 15.50
CA LYS A 155 -0.72 7.71 15.03
C LYS A 155 -0.21 8.17 13.65
N ARG A 156 0.97 7.70 13.20
CA ARG A 156 1.69 8.22 12.01
C ARG A 156 1.47 7.38 10.75
N ILE A 157 1.75 6.08 10.79
CA ILE A 157 1.50 5.18 9.65
C ILE A 157 0.14 4.49 9.85
N GLY A 158 -0.20 4.15 11.09
CA GLY A 158 -1.40 3.39 11.41
C GLY A 158 -1.25 1.94 10.95
N GLU A 159 -1.55 1.00 11.85
CA GLU A 159 -1.46 -0.43 11.54
C GLU A 159 -2.28 -0.80 10.30
N GLY A 160 -3.44 -0.17 10.12
CA GLY A 160 -4.30 -0.39 8.96
C GLY A 160 -3.65 -0.07 7.61
N ILE A 161 -2.77 0.93 7.54
CA ILE A 161 -2.10 1.31 6.28
C ILE A 161 -0.95 0.36 5.99
N LEU A 162 -0.16 0.02 7.00
CA LEU A 162 0.89 -0.99 6.88
C LEU A 162 0.27 -2.32 6.41
N ARG A 163 -0.78 -2.79 7.08
CA ARG A 163 -1.53 -4.00 6.74
C ARG A 163 -2.12 -3.92 5.33
N SER A 164 -2.74 -2.80 4.96
CA SER A 164 -3.34 -2.62 3.63
C SER A 164 -2.30 -2.66 2.52
N LYS A 165 -1.16 -1.97 2.69
CA LYS A 165 -0.06 -1.97 1.72
C LYS A 165 0.67 -3.30 1.66
N CYS A 166 0.87 -3.96 2.79
CA CYS A 166 1.42 -5.31 2.85
C CYS A 166 0.53 -6.30 2.09
N ASN A 167 -0.79 -6.27 2.34
CA ASN A 167 -1.75 -7.11 1.61
C ASN A 167 -1.78 -6.79 0.11
N GLU A 168 -1.66 -5.51 -0.26
CA GLU A 168 -1.55 -5.10 -1.66
C GLU A 168 -0.29 -5.70 -2.33
N ILE A 169 0.87 -5.62 -1.67
CA ILE A 169 2.14 -6.15 -2.20
C ILE A 169 2.11 -7.70 -2.25
N GLN A 170 1.89 -8.34 -1.10
CA GLN A 170 2.07 -9.77 -0.95
C GLN A 170 0.91 -10.58 -1.50
N VAL A 171 -0.34 -10.16 -1.26
CA VAL A 171 -1.51 -10.93 -1.70
C VAL A 171 -1.96 -10.48 -3.07
N ARG A 172 -2.27 -9.19 -3.22
CA ARG A 172 -2.85 -8.71 -4.49
C ARG A 172 -1.86 -8.84 -5.64
N TYR A 173 -0.57 -8.59 -5.44
CA TYR A 173 0.43 -8.66 -6.50
C TYR A 173 1.35 -9.89 -6.42
N CYS A 174 1.25 -10.72 -5.38
CA CYS A 174 2.14 -11.86 -5.17
C CYS A 174 3.63 -11.46 -5.22
N GLN A 175 3.96 -10.25 -4.74
CA GLN A 175 5.33 -9.76 -4.63
C GLN A 175 5.80 -10.02 -3.20
N PHE A 176 6.83 -10.85 -3.03
CA PHE A 176 7.34 -11.25 -1.71
C PHE A 176 6.25 -11.90 -0.81
N PRO A 177 5.52 -12.92 -1.30
CA PRO A 177 4.49 -13.61 -0.51
C PRO A 177 5.07 -14.20 0.80
N PRO A 178 4.28 -14.47 1.84
CA PRO A 178 4.77 -15.14 3.05
C PRO A 178 5.54 -16.43 2.72
N THR A 179 6.62 -16.73 3.45
CA THR A 179 7.32 -18.03 3.34
C THR A 179 6.67 -19.11 4.20
N ASP A 180 5.86 -18.70 5.19
CA ASP A 180 5.10 -19.60 6.04
C ASP A 180 3.72 -19.95 5.44
N PRO A 181 3.41 -21.24 5.19
CA PRO A 181 2.12 -21.66 4.64
C PRO A 181 0.89 -21.16 5.42
N GLU A 182 0.94 -21.17 6.76
CA GLU A 182 -0.16 -20.69 7.60
C GLU A 182 -0.43 -19.20 7.38
N GLN A 183 0.63 -18.39 7.37
CA GLN A 183 0.53 -16.97 7.06
C GLN A 183 0.06 -16.75 5.63
N LEU A 184 0.52 -17.55 4.68
CA LEU A 184 0.10 -17.47 3.28
C LEU A 184 -1.42 -17.67 3.14
N GLN A 185 -1.98 -18.70 3.79
CA GLN A 185 -3.41 -18.96 3.83
C GLN A 185 -4.18 -17.84 4.57
N THR A 186 -3.69 -17.45 5.74
CA THR A 186 -4.32 -16.40 6.57
C THR A 186 -4.45 -15.09 5.82
N ARG A 187 -3.37 -14.65 5.15
CA ARG A 187 -3.35 -13.40 4.38
C ARG A 187 -4.29 -13.46 3.19
N PHE A 188 -4.37 -14.59 2.50
CA PHE A 188 -5.30 -14.78 1.39
C PHE A 188 -6.76 -14.67 1.86
N ASN A 189 -7.10 -15.32 2.98
CA ASN A 189 -8.45 -15.32 3.54
C ASN A 189 -8.90 -13.94 4.05
N GLN A 190 -7.96 -13.15 4.59
CA GLN A 190 -8.24 -11.81 5.09
C GLN A 190 -8.30 -10.74 3.97
N SER A 191 -7.84 -11.04 2.77
CA SER A 191 -7.78 -10.08 1.66
C SER A 191 -9.06 -10.09 0.83
N THR A 192 -9.78 -8.96 0.84
CA THR A 192 -10.93 -8.74 -0.03
C THR A 192 -10.48 -8.49 -1.47
N GLY A 193 -10.90 -9.37 -2.39
CA GLY A 193 -10.68 -9.22 -3.85
C GLY A 193 -9.56 -10.06 -4.46
N SER A 194 -8.72 -10.73 -3.66
CA SER A 194 -7.70 -11.68 -4.16
C SER A 194 -8.30 -12.97 -4.71
N ARG A 195 -9.44 -13.42 -4.16
CA ARG A 195 -10.16 -14.63 -4.63
C ARG A 195 -10.52 -14.58 -6.11
N ARG A 196 -10.91 -13.41 -6.63
CA ARG A 196 -11.22 -13.26 -8.06
C ARG A 196 -9.97 -13.33 -8.94
N ARG A 197 -8.84 -12.84 -8.45
CA ARG A 197 -7.58 -12.77 -9.22
C ARG A 197 -6.96 -14.15 -9.41
N TYR A 198 -6.91 -14.94 -8.34
CA TYR A 198 -6.23 -16.24 -8.34
C TYR A 198 -7.18 -17.42 -8.46
N GLN A 199 -8.48 -17.17 -8.63
CA GLN A 199 -9.54 -18.19 -8.74
C GLN A 199 -9.63 -19.16 -7.55
N GLY A 200 -8.95 -18.88 -6.45
CA GLY A 200 -8.93 -19.73 -5.26
C GLY A 200 -7.64 -19.58 -4.48
N LEU A 201 -7.55 -20.30 -3.36
CA LEU A 201 -6.33 -20.38 -2.56
C LEU A 201 -5.22 -21.11 -3.33
N GLN A 202 -5.57 -22.19 -4.03
CA GLN A 202 -4.64 -22.98 -4.84
C GLN A 202 -3.87 -22.10 -5.85
N GLY A 203 -4.57 -21.33 -6.70
CA GLY A 203 -3.90 -20.46 -7.66
C GLY A 203 -3.02 -19.37 -7.03
N TYR A 204 -3.30 -18.96 -5.79
CA TYR A 204 -2.44 -18.05 -5.04
C TYR A 204 -1.19 -18.75 -4.49
N VAL A 205 -1.34 -19.98 -3.96
CA VAL A 205 -0.23 -20.83 -3.51
C VAL A 205 0.70 -21.16 -4.67
N GLU A 206 0.15 -21.52 -5.84
CA GLU A 206 0.92 -21.79 -7.06
C GLU A 206 1.70 -20.55 -7.52
N SER A 207 1.06 -19.37 -7.51
CA SER A 207 1.74 -18.10 -7.83
C SER A 207 2.88 -17.80 -6.85
N ALA A 208 2.67 -18.09 -5.57
CA ALA A 208 3.71 -17.91 -4.55
C ALA A 208 4.85 -18.92 -4.70
N ALA A 209 4.54 -20.19 -5.00
CA ALA A 209 5.53 -21.21 -5.29
C ALA A 209 6.35 -20.85 -6.53
N GLU A 210 5.73 -20.32 -7.58
CA GLU A 210 6.42 -19.85 -8.77
C GLU A 210 7.38 -18.69 -8.46
N PHE A 211 6.96 -17.74 -7.61
CA PHE A 211 7.82 -16.65 -7.15
C PHE A 211 9.10 -17.18 -6.49
N TYR A 212 8.98 -18.14 -5.58
CA TYR A 212 10.12 -18.74 -4.89
C TYR A 212 10.97 -19.65 -5.78
N ARG A 213 10.34 -20.38 -6.70
CA ARG A 213 11.04 -21.22 -7.70
C ARG A 213 11.95 -20.37 -8.59
N LYS A 214 11.49 -19.19 -9.04
CA LYS A 214 12.30 -18.24 -9.82
C LYS A 214 13.50 -17.69 -9.05
N ARG A 215 13.44 -17.66 -7.72
CA ARG A 215 14.55 -17.23 -6.84
C ARG A 215 15.44 -18.40 -6.39
N GLY A 216 15.14 -19.63 -6.78
CA GLY A 216 15.90 -20.82 -6.39
C GLY A 216 15.64 -21.31 -4.96
N GLU A 217 14.59 -20.80 -4.29
CA GLU A 217 14.27 -21.09 -2.89
C GLU A 217 13.44 -22.39 -2.75
N LYS A 218 14.06 -23.53 -3.09
CA LYS A 218 13.38 -24.86 -3.11
C LYS A 218 12.83 -25.30 -1.75
N SER A 219 13.44 -24.89 -0.65
CA SER A 219 12.98 -25.21 0.70
C SER A 219 11.59 -24.62 0.98
N VAL A 220 11.31 -23.42 0.48
CA VAL A 220 10.02 -22.76 0.65
C VAL A 220 8.95 -23.43 -0.21
N THR A 221 9.27 -23.77 -1.46
CA THR A 221 8.31 -24.47 -2.34
C THR A 221 7.92 -25.83 -1.78
N ASN A 222 8.90 -26.61 -1.27
CA ASN A 222 8.62 -27.91 -0.68
C ASN A 222 7.72 -27.79 0.56
N ARG A 223 7.87 -26.74 1.37
CA ARG A 223 6.98 -26.47 2.50
C ARG A 223 5.55 -26.21 2.06
N PHE A 224 5.36 -25.49 0.94
CA PHE A 224 4.02 -25.27 0.39
C PHE A 224 3.41 -26.59 -0.09
N ASP A 225 4.16 -27.39 -0.84
CA ASP A 225 3.69 -28.67 -1.38
C ASP A 225 3.34 -29.66 -0.26
N GLN A 226 4.07 -29.65 0.86
CA GLN A 226 3.79 -30.50 2.02
C GLN A 226 2.57 -30.03 2.84
N TYR A 227 2.39 -28.72 2.96
CA TYR A 227 1.33 -28.15 3.79
C TYR A 227 -0.03 -28.12 3.07
N PHE A 228 0.00 -27.84 1.77
CA PHE A 228 -1.20 -27.72 0.96
C PHE A 228 -1.40 -28.96 0.10
N ASP A 229 -2.27 -29.87 0.56
CA ASP A 229 -2.76 -30.98 -0.26
C ASP A 229 -3.91 -30.49 -1.14
N PHE A 230 -3.57 -29.77 -2.21
CA PHE A 230 -4.50 -29.57 -3.31
C PHE A 230 -4.37 -30.78 -4.22
N GLN A 231 -5.11 -31.85 -3.94
CA GLN A 231 -5.31 -32.91 -4.93
C GLN A 231 -5.67 -32.24 -6.26
N ASP A 232 -5.04 -32.69 -7.36
CA ASP A 232 -5.22 -32.19 -8.72
C ASP A 232 -6.72 -32.11 -9.07
N GLN A 233 -7.37 -31.02 -8.68
CA GLN A 233 -8.56 -30.54 -9.34
C GLN A 233 -8.07 -29.83 -10.60
N ALA A 234 -7.46 -30.62 -11.50
CA ALA A 234 -7.64 -30.44 -12.91
C ALA A 234 -9.16 -30.46 -13.12
N THR A 235 -9.78 -29.31 -12.94
CA THR A 235 -11.20 -29.15 -13.21
C THR A 235 -11.27 -29.27 -14.70
N ASP A 236 -11.58 -30.47 -15.16
CA ASP A 236 -11.81 -30.78 -16.55
C ASP A 236 -12.85 -29.77 -17.06
N ILE A 237 -12.37 -28.74 -17.75
CA ILE A 237 -13.22 -27.72 -18.37
C ILE A 237 -14.21 -28.41 -19.31
N GLU A 238 -13.88 -29.61 -19.81
CA GLU A 238 -14.77 -30.48 -20.57
C GLU A 238 -15.92 -31.06 -19.75
N VAL A 239 -15.70 -31.50 -18.50
CA VAL A 239 -16.77 -32.03 -17.63
C VAL A 239 -17.76 -30.92 -17.25
N VAL A 240 -17.27 -29.70 -16.97
CA VAL A 240 -18.15 -28.55 -16.72
C VAL A 240 -18.92 -28.15 -17.98
N LYS A 241 -18.27 -28.13 -19.15
CA LYS A 241 -18.95 -27.88 -20.44
C LYS A 241 -19.99 -28.95 -20.78
N GLN A 242 -19.72 -30.23 -20.49
CA GLN A 242 -20.67 -31.32 -20.69
C GLN A 242 -21.85 -31.22 -19.73
N THR A 243 -21.61 -30.86 -18.46
CA THR A 243 -22.66 -30.67 -17.46
C THR A 243 -23.58 -29.48 -17.81
N VAL A 244 -23.01 -28.39 -18.32
CA VAL A 244 -23.78 -27.24 -18.83
C VAL A 244 -24.56 -27.62 -20.09
N LYS A 245 -23.97 -28.35 -21.05
CA LYS A 245 -24.69 -28.85 -22.23
C LYS A 245 -25.85 -29.76 -21.85
N GLN A 246 -25.68 -30.66 -20.89
CA GLN A 246 -26.75 -31.55 -20.42
C GLN A 246 -27.87 -30.81 -19.69
N LYS A 247 -27.55 -29.75 -18.91
CA LYS A 247 -28.57 -28.92 -18.27
C LYS A 247 -29.38 -28.07 -19.26
N VAL A 248 -28.72 -27.55 -20.29
CA VAL A 248 -29.39 -26.76 -21.35
C VAL A 248 -30.26 -27.65 -22.24
N ALA A 249 -29.82 -28.88 -22.54
CA ALA A 249 -30.65 -29.85 -23.28
C ALA A 249 -31.92 -30.25 -22.51
N LYS A 250 -31.82 -30.44 -21.18
CA LYS A 250 -32.99 -30.78 -20.34
C LYS A 250 -33.99 -29.65 -20.14
N GLN A 251 -33.63 -28.40 -20.44
CA GLN A 251 -34.52 -27.24 -20.37
C GLN A 251 -35.15 -26.88 -21.73
N GLY A 252 -34.76 -27.56 -22.81
CA GLY A 252 -35.33 -27.35 -24.15
C GLY A 252 -36.51 -28.27 -24.51
N ASP A 253 -36.79 -29.29 -23.69
CA ASP A 253 -37.86 -30.28 -23.91
C ASP A 253 -38.99 -30.17 -22.85
N ALA A 254 -39.19 -28.99 -22.25
CA ALA A 254 -40.30 -28.71 -21.32
C ALA A 254 -41.20 -27.60 -21.84
#